data_AF-A0A5J5J6V7-F1
#
_entry.id   AF-A0A5J5J6V7-F1
#
_cell.length_a   1.000
_cell.length_b   1.000
_cell.length_c   1.000
_cell.angle_alpha   90.00
_cell.angle_beta   90.00
_cell.angle_gamma   90.00
#
_symmetry.space_group_name_H-M   'P 1'
#
loop_
_entity.id
_entity.type
_entity.pdbx_description
1 polymer ?
#
loop_
_entity_poly.entity_id
_entity_poly.type
_entity_poly.pdbx_seq_one_letter_code
_entity_poly.pdbx_strand_id
1 'polypeptide(L)'
;MSSITRVPSRHRRTRGAARLLAMSVAVMMAGSVVGCAGVSEPTVVDGPGQEWSVGVSDPRFAGDERCDGDPSVDTAVMTADLPASGYGLTLRADSTEDDAQRIAGCLRDALTSGTITISRPSSE
;
A
#
# COMPACT_ATOMS: atom_id res chain seq x y z
N MET A 1 -26.03 18.71 64.24
CA MET A 1 -27.45 18.71 64.70
C MET A 1 -28.26 19.34 63.58
N SER A 2 -28.89 18.53 62.74
CA SER A 2 -30.36 18.35 62.68
C SER A 2 -31.02 19.55 61.96
N SER A 3 -31.78 19.45 60.87
CA SER A 3 -32.77 18.45 60.48
C SER A 3 -33.12 18.54 58.99
N ILE A 4 -33.54 17.39 58.45
CA ILE A 4 -34.17 17.15 57.13
C ILE A 4 -35.67 17.46 57.20
N THR A 5 -36.28 17.98 56.12
CA THR A 5 -37.61 17.65 55.49
C THR A 5 -38.12 18.89 54.71
N ARG A 6 -38.86 18.84 53.59
CA ARG A 6 -39.71 17.83 52.92
C ARG A 6 -39.95 18.28 51.46
N VAL A 7 -39.92 17.34 50.51
CA VAL A 7 -40.57 17.39 49.17
C VAL A 7 -42.01 16.85 49.39
N PRO A 8 -43.14 17.26 48.73
CA PRO A 8 -43.37 17.09 47.27
C PRO A 8 -44.44 17.99 46.57
N SER A 9 -44.48 17.92 45.23
CA SER A 9 -45.76 17.77 44.49
C SER A 9 -45.52 17.37 43.02
N ARG A 10 -45.93 16.13 42.71
CA ARG A 10 -46.26 15.61 41.36
C ARG A 10 -47.59 16.28 40.94
N HIS A 11 -48.05 16.42 39.69
CA HIS A 11 -48.15 15.50 38.56
C HIS A 11 -48.83 16.23 37.38
N ARG A 12 -48.42 15.95 36.13
CA ARG A 12 -49.24 15.63 34.92
C ARG A 12 -48.29 15.75 33.72
N ARG A 13 -47.77 14.70 33.08
CA ARG A 13 -48.37 13.58 32.31
C ARG A 13 -49.38 14.01 31.23
N THR A 14 -48.85 14.18 30.02
CA THR A 14 -49.46 13.83 28.73
C THR A 14 -48.29 13.44 27.80
N ARG A 15 -47.98 12.15 27.59
CA ARG A 15 -48.55 11.18 26.66
C ARG A 15 -48.50 11.62 25.18
N GLY A 16 -47.80 10.81 24.38
CA GLY A 16 -47.70 10.86 22.93
C GLY A 16 -46.24 10.65 22.52
N ALA A 17 -45.67 9.44 22.57
CA ALA A 17 -45.88 8.29 21.68
C ALA A 17 -45.68 8.65 20.20
N ALA A 18 -44.91 7.80 19.50
CA ALA A 18 -44.64 7.77 18.06
C ALA A 18 -43.48 8.71 17.61
N ARG A 19 -42.44 8.28 16.91
CA ARG A 19 -42.19 7.06 16.14
C ARG A 19 -40.68 6.85 15.99
N LEU A 20 -40.27 5.59 16.14
CA LEU A 20 -39.08 5.01 15.54
C LEU A 20 -39.00 5.38 14.06
N LEU A 21 -37.81 5.76 13.57
CA LEU A 21 -37.34 5.40 12.24
C LEU A 21 -35.81 5.32 12.29
N ALA A 22 -35.34 4.09 12.47
CA ALA A 22 -33.98 3.68 12.17
C ALA A 22 -33.75 3.82 10.66
N MET A 23 -32.73 4.56 10.26
CA MET A 23 -32.29 4.61 8.87
C MET A 23 -30.89 3.98 8.81
N SER A 24 -30.89 2.66 8.72
CA SER A 24 -29.70 1.84 8.49
C SER A 24 -29.28 2.00 7.02
N VAL A 25 -28.29 2.87 6.76
CA VAL A 25 -27.64 2.92 5.44
C VAL A 25 -26.60 1.80 5.39
N ALA A 26 -27.06 0.61 4.98
CA ALA A 26 -26.19 -0.50 4.63
C ALA A 26 -25.54 -0.17 3.27
N VAL A 27 -24.32 0.36 3.30
CA VAL A 27 -23.47 0.48 2.10
C VAL A 27 -22.95 -0.93 1.78
N MET A 28 -23.62 -1.61 0.85
CA MET A 28 -23.09 -2.79 0.19
C MET A 28 -21.92 -2.35 -0.70
N MET A 29 -20.69 -2.39 -0.18
CA MET A 29 -19.51 -2.46 -1.03
C MET A 29 -19.44 -3.86 -1.64
N ALA A 30 -19.98 -4.01 -2.85
CA ALA A 30 -19.66 -5.11 -3.73
C ALA A 30 -18.23 -4.91 -4.26
N GLY A 31 -17.23 -5.34 -3.47
CA GLY A 31 -15.86 -5.42 -3.93
C GLY A 31 -15.72 -6.57 -4.92
N SER A 32 -15.70 -6.26 -6.22
CA SER A 32 -15.30 -7.21 -7.25
C SER A 32 -13.83 -7.55 -7.06
N VAL A 33 -13.52 -8.70 -6.46
CA VAL A 33 -12.16 -9.24 -6.44
C VAL A 33 -11.89 -9.82 -7.83
N VAL A 34 -11.57 -8.94 -8.78
CA VAL A 34 -10.97 -9.35 -10.06
C VAL A 34 -9.54 -9.76 -9.72
N GLY A 35 -9.33 -11.06 -9.46
CA GLY A 35 -8.00 -11.64 -9.37
C GLY A 35 -7.37 -11.67 -10.75
N CYS A 36 -6.89 -10.52 -11.23
CA CYS A 36 -5.88 -10.49 -12.27
C CYS A 36 -4.64 -11.17 -11.68
N ALA A 37 -4.07 -12.15 -12.39
CA ALA A 37 -2.72 -12.64 -12.11
C ALA A 37 -1.76 -11.47 -12.37
N GLY A 38 -1.65 -10.59 -11.37
CA GLY A 38 -0.98 -9.31 -11.45
C GLY A 38 0.31 -9.36 -10.65
N VAL A 39 1.27 -8.56 -11.10
CA VAL A 39 2.51 -8.24 -10.41
C VAL A 39 2.23 -8.07 -8.90
N SER A 40 2.98 -8.78 -8.07
CA SER A 40 2.77 -8.74 -6.61
C SER A 40 3.07 -7.35 -6.05
N GLU A 41 2.42 -6.99 -4.94
CA GLU A 41 2.82 -5.81 -4.18
C GLU A 41 4.31 -5.86 -3.82
N PRO A 42 5.05 -4.73 -3.95
CA PRO A 42 6.45 -4.69 -3.59
C PRO A 42 6.67 -5.10 -2.14
N THR A 43 7.64 -5.98 -1.91
CA THR A 43 8.07 -6.37 -0.57
C THR A 43 9.33 -5.61 -0.18
N VAL A 44 9.39 -5.05 1.03
CA VAL A 44 10.57 -4.33 1.53
C VAL A 44 11.38 -5.24 2.45
N VAL A 45 12.68 -5.41 2.15
CA VAL A 45 13.61 -6.27 2.91
C VAL A 45 14.88 -5.52 3.25
N ASP A 46 15.62 -5.97 4.26
CA ASP A 46 16.99 -5.50 4.50
C ASP A 46 17.90 -5.98 3.35
N GLY A 47 18.57 -5.03 2.71
CA GLY A 47 19.51 -5.29 1.63
C GLY A 47 20.94 -5.52 2.13
N PRO A 48 21.79 -6.15 1.32
CA PRO A 48 23.21 -6.33 1.64
C PRO A 48 24.08 -5.12 1.24
N GLY A 49 23.50 -4.05 0.69
CA GLY A 49 24.20 -2.91 0.12
C GLY A 49 23.94 -1.61 0.88
N GLN A 50 24.73 -0.59 0.59
CA GLN A 50 24.64 0.73 1.24
C GLN A 50 23.63 1.66 0.55
N GLU A 51 23.14 1.29 -0.63
CA GLU A 51 22.14 2.02 -1.40
C GLU A 51 20.80 1.28 -1.44
N TRP A 52 19.74 2.03 -1.72
CA TRP A 52 18.45 1.43 -2.07
C TRP A 52 18.57 0.67 -3.38
N SER A 53 17.90 -0.46 -3.48
CA SER A 53 17.76 -1.19 -4.74
C SER A 53 16.37 -1.75 -4.94
N VAL A 54 15.93 -1.83 -6.19
CA VAL A 54 14.67 -2.46 -6.58
C VAL A 54 14.97 -3.61 -7.52
N GLY A 55 14.59 -4.82 -7.13
CA GLY A 55 14.76 -6.04 -7.89
C GLY A 55 13.43 -6.61 -8.36
N VAL A 56 13.46 -7.29 -9.50
CA VAL A 56 12.35 -8.06 -10.05
C VAL A 56 12.82 -9.47 -10.38
N SER A 57 12.16 -10.46 -9.81
CA SER A 57 12.33 -11.87 -10.17
C SER A 57 11.33 -12.27 -11.25
N ASP A 58 11.79 -13.06 -12.22
CA ASP A 58 11.04 -13.57 -13.37
C ASP A 58 10.25 -12.49 -14.14
N PRO A 59 10.89 -11.35 -14.50
CA PRO A 59 10.20 -10.21 -15.08
C PRO A 59 9.58 -10.54 -16.45
N ARG A 60 8.33 -10.11 -16.65
CA ARG A 60 7.66 -10.07 -17.96
C ARG A 60 7.16 -8.67 -18.22
N PHE A 61 7.69 -8.00 -19.22
CA PHE A 61 7.27 -6.65 -19.61
C PHE A 61 6.18 -6.72 -20.68
N ALA A 62 5.19 -5.82 -20.58
CA ALA A 62 4.14 -5.67 -21.61
C ALA A 62 4.64 -4.91 -22.85
N GLY A 63 5.74 -4.17 -22.73
CA GLY A 63 6.32 -3.34 -23.79
C GLY A 63 7.73 -2.83 -23.45
N ASP A 64 8.10 -1.70 -24.04
CA ASP A 64 9.44 -1.08 -23.92
C ASP A 64 9.57 -0.09 -22.74
N GLU A 65 8.67 -0.14 -21.75
CA GLU A 65 8.68 0.79 -20.62
C GLU A 65 9.97 0.65 -19.79
N ARG A 66 10.62 1.79 -19.57
CA ARG A 66 11.99 1.90 -19.06
C ARG A 66 11.98 2.65 -17.73
N CYS A 67 11.74 1.94 -16.64
CA CYS A 67 11.81 2.51 -15.28
C CYS A 67 13.26 2.85 -14.87
N ASP A 68 14.26 2.38 -15.61
CA ASP A 68 15.68 2.77 -15.49
C ASP A 68 15.95 4.22 -15.91
N GLY A 69 14.97 4.90 -16.53
CA GLY A 69 15.06 6.33 -16.84
C GLY A 69 14.76 7.27 -15.66
N ASP A 70 14.37 6.74 -14.49
CA ASP A 70 14.11 7.56 -13.31
C ASP A 70 15.41 8.25 -12.82
N PRO A 71 15.40 9.55 -12.47
CA PRO A 71 16.60 10.28 -12.09
C PRO A 71 17.30 9.71 -10.83
N SER A 72 16.56 9.01 -9.97
CA SER A 72 17.09 8.35 -8.79
C SER A 72 17.81 7.03 -9.11
N VAL A 73 17.69 6.49 -10.33
CA VAL A 73 18.43 5.30 -10.76
C VAL A 73 19.87 5.68 -11.09
N ASP A 74 20.80 4.92 -10.53
CA ASP A 74 22.22 5.00 -10.89
C ASP A 74 22.60 3.92 -11.91
N THR A 75 22.23 2.67 -11.62
CA THR A 75 22.58 1.51 -12.45
C THR A 75 21.37 0.61 -12.66
N ALA A 76 21.24 0.05 -13.86
CA ALA A 76 20.25 -0.96 -14.22
C ALA A 76 20.92 -2.20 -14.81
N VAL A 77 20.51 -3.39 -14.38
CA VAL A 77 21.07 -4.68 -14.82
C VAL A 77 19.95 -5.66 -15.11
N MET A 78 20.03 -6.34 -16.25
CA MET A 78 19.14 -7.43 -16.63
C MET A 78 19.95 -8.69 -16.87
N THR A 79 19.45 -9.84 -16.45
CA THR A 79 20.09 -11.12 -16.74
C THR A 79 20.00 -11.42 -18.25
N ALA A 80 21.00 -12.13 -18.78
CA ALA A 80 21.14 -12.36 -20.21
C ALA A 80 20.44 -13.66 -20.71
N ASP A 81 19.70 -14.34 -19.84
CA ASP A 81 18.90 -15.50 -20.20
C ASP A 81 17.61 -15.09 -20.93
N LEU A 82 17.06 -16.01 -21.73
CA LEU A 82 15.82 -15.80 -22.47
C LEU A 82 14.80 -16.89 -22.09
N PRO A 83 13.68 -16.52 -21.47
CA PRO A 83 13.36 -15.18 -20.94
C PRO A 83 14.25 -14.80 -19.75
N ALA A 84 14.40 -13.49 -19.49
CA ALA A 84 15.19 -13.02 -18.36
C ALA A 84 14.59 -13.50 -17.02
N SER A 85 15.44 -13.98 -16.12
CA SER A 85 15.07 -14.40 -14.77
C SER A 85 15.23 -13.28 -13.73
N GLY A 86 15.96 -12.21 -14.05
CA GLY A 86 16.19 -11.11 -13.11
C GLY A 86 16.35 -9.74 -13.77
N TYR A 87 15.83 -8.72 -13.09
CA TYR A 87 16.07 -7.32 -13.39
C TYR A 87 16.33 -6.57 -12.09
N GLY A 88 17.36 -5.72 -12.05
CA GLY A 88 17.79 -5.01 -10.86
C GLY A 88 18.13 -3.55 -11.16
N LEU A 89 17.69 -2.67 -10.26
CA LEU A 89 17.96 -1.24 -10.27
C LEU A 89 18.64 -0.87 -8.96
N THR A 90 19.82 -0.27 -9.04
CA THR A 90 20.49 0.37 -7.90
C THR A 90 20.25 1.87 -7.98
N LEU A 91 19.79 2.44 -6.87
CA LEU A 91 19.50 3.87 -6.77
C LEU A 91 20.75 4.64 -6.37
N ARG A 92 20.74 5.96 -6.63
CA ARG A 92 21.80 6.87 -6.17
C ARG A 92 21.90 6.88 -4.65
N ALA A 93 23.10 7.14 -4.14
CA ALA A 93 23.38 7.18 -2.71
C ALA A 93 22.56 8.21 -1.89
N ASP A 94 22.06 9.26 -2.54
CA ASP A 94 21.19 10.27 -1.93
C ASP A 94 19.69 9.98 -2.09
N SER A 95 19.34 8.85 -2.72
CA SER A 95 17.94 8.44 -2.92
C SER A 95 17.28 7.97 -1.63
N THR A 96 15.97 8.12 -1.59
CA THR A 96 15.14 7.84 -0.42
C THR A 96 14.26 6.61 -0.61
N GLU A 97 13.59 6.21 0.47
CA GLU A 97 12.54 5.18 0.40
C GLU A 97 11.43 5.55 -0.60
N ASP A 98 11.02 6.82 -0.62
CA ASP A 98 9.97 7.31 -1.54
C ASP A 98 10.38 7.14 -3.01
N ASP A 99 11.67 7.31 -3.33
CA ASP A 99 12.20 7.09 -4.67
C ASP A 99 12.14 5.59 -5.05
N ALA A 100 12.52 4.70 -4.13
CA ALA A 100 12.43 3.26 -4.33
C ALA A 100 10.98 2.81 -4.52
N GLN A 101 10.04 3.36 -3.74
CA GLN A 101 8.62 3.08 -3.89
C GLN A 101 8.05 3.62 -5.22
N ARG A 102 8.47 4.82 -5.65
CA ARG A 102 8.10 5.38 -6.96
C ARG A 102 8.55 4.46 -8.11
N ILE A 103 9.80 4.01 -8.08
CA ILE A 103 10.35 3.09 -9.09
C ILE A 103 9.62 1.75 -9.05
N ALA A 104 9.35 1.19 -7.87
CA ALA A 104 8.57 -0.03 -7.73
C ALA A 104 7.14 0.13 -8.29
N GLY A 105 6.53 1.31 -8.12
CA GLY A 105 5.26 1.66 -8.75
C GLY A 105 5.35 1.65 -10.29
N CYS A 106 6.38 2.28 -10.86
CA CYS A 106 6.63 2.23 -12.30
C CYS A 106 6.76 0.79 -12.81
N LEU A 107 7.55 -0.04 -12.11
CA LEU A 107 7.74 -1.45 -12.49
C LEU A 107 6.45 -2.25 -12.43
N ARG A 108 5.62 -2.01 -11.41
CA ARG A 108 4.32 -2.67 -11.29
C ARG A 108 3.42 -2.37 -12.48
N ASP A 109 3.45 -1.14 -12.97
CA ASP A 109 2.61 -0.71 -14.10
C ASP A 109 3.16 -1.22 -15.45
N ALA A 110 4.49 -1.41 -15.56
CA ALA A 110 5.16 -1.89 -16.78
C ALA A 110 5.17 -3.42 -16.93
N LEU A 111 5.11 -4.16 -15.82
CA LEU A 111 5.19 -5.62 -15.81
C LEU A 111 3.82 -6.26 -16.06
N THR A 112 3.80 -7.27 -16.92
CA THR A 112 2.70 -8.25 -17.02
C THR A 112 2.79 -9.29 -15.91
N SER A 113 4.00 -9.66 -15.48
CA SER A 113 4.22 -10.52 -14.32
C SER A 113 5.62 -10.38 -13.75
N GLY A 114 5.79 -10.80 -12.49
CA GLY A 114 7.07 -10.81 -11.78
C GLY A 114 6.85 -10.49 -10.29
N THR A 115 7.91 -10.65 -9.50
CA THR A 115 7.90 -10.32 -8.07
C THR A 115 8.84 -9.15 -7.81
N ILE A 116 8.30 -8.05 -7.30
CA ILE A 116 9.07 -6.85 -6.98
C ILE A 116 9.55 -6.89 -5.53
N THR A 117 10.83 -6.63 -5.33
CA THR A 117 11.46 -6.51 -4.01
C THR A 117 12.20 -5.17 -3.94
N ILE A 118 11.94 -4.41 -2.88
CA ILE A 118 12.72 -3.23 -2.51
C ILE A 118 13.68 -3.66 -1.40
N SER A 119 14.98 -3.43 -1.60
CA SER A 119 15.99 -3.67 -0.57
C SER A 119 16.44 -2.33 -0.01
N ARG A 120 16.30 -2.17 1.32
CA ARG A 120 16.78 -0.98 2.03
C ARG A 120 18.27 -1.08 2.35
N PRO A 121 18.99 0.05 2.45
CA PRO A 121 20.40 0.06 2.84
C PRO A 121 20.68 -0.67 4.16
N SER A 122 21.79 -1.39 4.23
CA SER A 122 22.31 -1.93 5.49
C SER A 122 22.92 -0.84 6.35
N SER A 123 22.65 -0.90 7.66
CA SER A 123 23.34 -0.12 8.69
C SER A 123 24.43 -0.99 9.31
N GLU A 124 25.56 -1.17 8.62
CA GLU A 124 26.75 -1.78 9.23
C GLU A 124 27.49 -0.82 10.17
#